data_AF-A0A2A2WLP7-F1
#
_entry.id   AF-A0A2A2WLP7-F1
#
_cell.length_a   1.000
_cell.length_b   1.000
_cell.length_c   1.000
_cell.angle_alpha   90.00
_cell.angle_beta   90.00
_cell.angle_gamma   90.00
#
_symmetry.space_group_name_H-M   'P 1'
#
loop_
_entity.id
_entity.type
_entity.pdbx_description
1 polymer ?
#
loop_
_entity_poly.entity_id
_entity_poly.type
_entity_poly.pdbx_seq_one_letter_code
_entity_poly.pdbx_strand_id
1 'polypeptide(L)'
;MTDTVERMLPLYQGVMIAHYDHRAADVIRSETALKRQNQPRYLSDAEKADPKRFPIPMYWVREELVDSSEPWRLAFCDVTSATNERTLVPAAIPAYGSNHKVPLIRVTAPNLDRLALLAVMSSIAFDYLVRQKLGGTSMTYFYLRQIPTPSPTYLQQTCPFKQTSSWTAWLAAKAIYLVSTSEDIRDDLAEGGADADIFRWDPKARRAVRAEMDAACFHLYGVDRDDVDYIMETFPIVKRKDVAEFGDFRTRRMILEVYDAMADAIRTGIPYSSPFDAAGEVSADA
;
A
#
# COMPACT_ATOMS: atom_id res chain seq x y z
N MET A 1 -13.59 40.62 5.74
CA MET A 1 -12.69 39.54 6.18
C MET A 1 -13.42 38.83 7.29
N THR A 2 -13.58 37.51 7.23
CA THR A 2 -14.12 36.75 8.36
C THR A 2 -13.05 36.76 9.46
N ASP A 3 -13.40 37.21 10.66
CA ASP A 3 -12.50 37.27 11.84
C ASP A 3 -12.24 35.88 12.46
N THR A 4 -12.69 34.81 11.80
CA THR A 4 -12.58 33.42 12.27
C THR A 4 -11.43 32.73 11.54
N VAL A 5 -10.43 32.28 12.30
CA VAL A 5 -9.36 31.41 11.78
C VAL A 5 -9.92 30.01 11.62
N GLU A 6 -9.98 29.52 10.40
CA GLU A 6 -10.46 28.17 10.06
C GLU A 6 -9.27 27.24 9.75
N ARG A 7 -9.23 26.05 10.35
CA ARG A 7 -8.25 25.03 10.00
C ARG A 7 -8.61 24.39 8.67
N MET A 8 -7.63 24.38 7.75
CA MET A 8 -7.77 23.82 6.42
C MET A 8 -6.93 22.54 6.31
N LEU A 9 -7.55 21.45 5.87
CA LEU A 9 -6.91 20.16 5.62
C LEU A 9 -6.67 19.95 4.12
N PRO A 10 -5.62 19.20 3.73
CA PRO A 10 -5.37 18.85 2.33
C PRO A 10 -6.55 18.11 1.69
N LEU A 11 -6.86 18.43 0.44
CA LEU A 11 -7.78 17.62 -0.39
C LEU A 11 -6.96 16.70 -1.31
N TYR A 12 -6.97 15.41 -1.00
CA TYR A 12 -6.19 14.39 -1.69
C TYR A 12 -6.65 14.13 -3.13
N GLN A 13 -5.67 14.00 -4.01
CA GLN A 13 -5.82 13.69 -5.43
C GLN A 13 -5.00 12.45 -5.77
N GLY A 14 -5.39 11.69 -6.80
CA GLY A 14 -4.78 10.37 -7.07
C GLY A 14 -3.27 10.40 -7.32
N VAL A 15 -2.74 11.52 -7.78
CA VAL A 15 -1.28 11.70 -7.98
C VAL A 15 -0.49 11.76 -6.67
N MET A 16 -1.14 12.13 -5.56
CA MET A 16 -0.50 12.28 -4.25
C MET A 16 -0.28 10.93 -3.56
N ILE A 17 -0.94 9.86 -4.02
CA ILE A 17 -0.89 8.55 -3.36
C ILE A 17 -0.24 7.48 -4.24
N ALA A 18 0.44 6.56 -3.58
CA ALA A 18 0.97 5.32 -4.15
C ALA A 18 0.83 4.19 -3.12
N HIS A 19 1.27 2.98 -3.48
CA HIS A 19 1.24 1.83 -2.58
C HIS A 19 2.02 2.14 -1.30
N TYR A 20 1.31 2.13 -0.17
CA TYR A 20 1.84 2.44 1.16
C TYR A 20 2.55 3.80 1.26
N ASP A 21 2.11 4.78 0.47
CA ASP A 21 2.70 6.10 0.43
C ASP A 21 1.61 7.14 0.13
N HIS A 22 1.14 7.83 1.17
CA HIS A 22 0.17 8.92 1.02
C HIS A 22 0.81 10.23 0.56
N ARG A 23 2.14 10.29 0.46
CA ARG A 23 2.93 11.48 0.12
C ARG A 23 3.79 11.24 -1.11
N ALA A 24 3.24 10.56 -2.10
CA ALA A 24 3.94 10.23 -3.33
C ALA A 24 4.34 11.47 -4.13
N ALA A 25 3.50 12.51 -4.15
CA ALA A 25 3.76 13.73 -4.88
C ALA A 25 3.07 14.97 -4.28
N ASP A 26 3.68 16.13 -4.50
CA ASP A 26 2.97 17.40 -4.47
C ASP A 26 2.17 17.59 -5.76
N VAL A 27 1.16 18.44 -5.69
CA VAL A 27 0.43 18.92 -6.86
C VAL A 27 0.88 20.32 -7.21
N ILE A 28 1.63 20.44 -8.30
CA ILE A 28 2.10 21.72 -8.82
C ILE A 28 1.26 22.14 -10.03
N ARG A 29 1.13 23.45 -10.23
CA ARG A 29 0.46 24.00 -11.40
C ARG A 29 1.48 24.22 -12.52
N SER A 30 1.28 23.56 -13.65
CA SER A 30 2.07 23.78 -14.85
C SER A 30 1.71 25.12 -15.47
N GLU A 31 2.72 25.95 -15.72
CA GLU A 31 2.55 27.25 -16.39
C GLU A 31 2.22 27.11 -17.89
N THR A 32 2.71 26.03 -18.51
CA THR A 32 2.63 25.81 -19.97
C THR A 32 1.53 24.84 -20.40
N ALA A 33 0.91 24.09 -19.48
CA ALA A 33 -0.06 23.06 -19.84
C ALA A 33 -1.43 23.68 -20.15
N LEU A 34 -1.89 23.49 -21.39
CA LEU A 34 -3.22 23.95 -21.82
C LEU A 34 -4.37 23.11 -21.25
N LYS A 35 -4.08 21.85 -20.88
CA LYS A 35 -5.02 20.90 -20.27
C LYS A 35 -4.32 20.16 -19.14
N ARG A 36 -5.06 19.76 -18.09
CA ARG A 36 -4.51 19.11 -16.88
C ARG A 36 -3.38 19.94 -16.27
N GLN A 37 -3.69 21.17 -15.86
CA GLN A 37 -2.70 22.08 -15.29
C GLN A 37 -2.06 21.55 -14.01
N ASN A 38 -2.80 20.74 -13.24
CA ASN A 38 -2.26 20.06 -12.07
C ASN A 38 -1.36 18.91 -12.51
N GLN A 39 -0.08 18.99 -12.19
CA GLN A 39 0.95 18.00 -12.50
C GLN A 39 1.59 17.48 -11.20
N PRO A 40 1.99 16.21 -11.15
CA PRO A 40 2.72 15.69 -10.00
C PRO A 40 4.15 16.22 -9.97
N ARG A 41 4.60 16.67 -8.79
CA ARG A 41 6.01 16.71 -8.44
C ARG A 41 6.28 15.58 -7.44
N TYR A 42 6.78 14.46 -7.95
CA TYR A 42 7.07 13.29 -7.11
C TYR A 42 8.12 13.64 -6.06
N LEU A 43 7.85 13.23 -4.81
CA LEU A 43 8.82 13.41 -3.73
C LEU A 43 9.92 12.36 -3.87
N SER A 44 11.16 12.81 -3.73
CA SER A 44 12.33 11.92 -3.68
C SER A 44 12.37 11.11 -2.38
N ASP A 45 13.08 9.99 -2.38
CA ASP A 45 13.28 9.20 -1.16
C ASP A 45 13.98 10.00 -0.05
N ALA A 46 14.86 10.93 -0.41
CA ALA A 46 15.52 11.84 0.53
C ALA A 46 14.54 12.82 1.19
N GLU A 47 13.58 13.36 0.43
CA GLU A 47 12.51 14.19 1.01
C GLU A 47 11.61 13.35 1.93
N LYS A 48 11.28 12.11 1.55
CA LYS A 48 10.45 11.21 2.36
C LYS A 48 11.14 10.71 3.63
N ALA A 49 12.47 10.78 3.70
CA ALA A 49 13.20 10.46 4.91
C ALA A 49 12.88 11.43 6.07
N ASP A 50 12.40 12.64 5.78
CA ASP A 50 11.88 13.57 6.78
C ASP A 50 10.44 13.21 7.16
N PRO A 51 10.15 12.85 8.42
CA PRO A 51 8.79 12.50 8.85
C PRO A 51 7.82 13.68 8.90
N LYS A 52 8.33 14.93 8.79
CA LYS A 52 7.51 16.16 8.71
C LYS A 52 7.22 16.60 7.28
N ARG A 53 7.66 15.82 6.29
CA ARG A 53 7.42 16.09 4.88
C ARG A 53 6.03 15.59 4.46
N PHE A 54 5.07 16.51 4.32
CA PHE A 54 3.67 16.24 3.92
C PHE A 54 3.35 16.74 2.50
N PRO A 55 2.54 16.02 1.70
CA PRO A 55 2.32 16.40 0.30
C PRO A 55 1.59 17.75 0.23
N ILE A 56 2.02 18.60 -0.71
CA ILE A 56 1.39 19.90 -0.95
C ILE A 56 0.21 19.71 -1.92
N PRO A 57 -1.04 19.91 -1.48
CA PRO A 57 -2.20 19.75 -2.32
C PRO A 57 -2.45 21.02 -3.14
N MET A 58 -3.20 20.88 -4.25
CA MET A 58 -3.74 22.04 -4.97
C MET A 58 -4.95 22.65 -4.27
N TYR A 59 -5.71 21.82 -3.55
CA TYR A 59 -6.98 22.20 -2.94
C TYR A 59 -6.96 21.87 -1.46
N TRP A 60 -7.70 22.66 -0.70
CA TRP A 60 -7.84 22.54 0.74
C TRP A 60 -9.32 22.54 1.09
N VAL A 61 -9.68 21.84 2.16
CA VAL A 61 -11.05 21.74 2.67
C VAL A 61 -11.06 22.11 4.14
N ARG A 62 -12.12 22.78 4.62
CA ARG A 62 -12.25 23.07 6.06
C ARG A 62 -12.35 21.77 6.84
N GLU A 63 -11.65 21.70 7.97
CA GLU A 63 -11.64 20.52 8.85
C GLU A 63 -13.05 20.08 9.26
N GLU A 64 -13.95 21.03 9.57
CA GLU A 64 -15.34 20.77 9.96
C GLU A 64 -16.17 20.00 8.91
N LEU A 65 -15.74 20.00 7.65
CA LEU A 65 -16.42 19.30 6.55
C LEU A 65 -15.88 17.88 6.34
N VAL A 66 -14.80 17.52 7.05
CA VAL A 66 -14.15 16.22 6.93
C VAL A 66 -14.68 15.29 8.02
N ASP A 67 -15.15 14.12 7.61
CA ASP A 67 -15.67 13.10 8.52
C ASP A 67 -14.57 12.52 9.43
N SER A 68 -14.65 12.75 10.73
CA SER A 68 -13.68 12.26 11.72
C SER A 68 -14.04 10.89 12.31
N SER A 69 -15.01 10.16 11.74
CA SER A 69 -15.43 8.85 12.27
C SER A 69 -14.40 7.73 12.08
N GLU A 70 -13.49 7.88 11.12
CA GLU A 70 -12.39 6.94 10.89
C GLU A 70 -11.07 7.68 11.09
N PRO A 71 -10.15 7.15 11.92
CA PRO A 71 -8.93 7.87 12.32
C PRO A 71 -7.93 8.01 11.18
N TRP A 72 -8.03 7.17 10.15
CA TRP A 72 -7.38 7.31 8.85
C TRP A 72 -8.28 6.67 7.79
N ARG A 73 -8.00 6.91 6.51
CA ARG A 73 -8.86 6.44 5.40
C ARG A 73 -8.13 5.43 4.54
N LEU A 74 -8.83 4.33 4.23
CA LEU A 74 -8.44 3.45 3.14
C LEU A 74 -8.98 4.01 1.83
N ALA A 75 -8.10 4.38 0.92
CA ALA A 75 -8.42 4.97 -0.37
C ALA A 75 -7.83 4.15 -1.52
N PHE A 76 -8.24 4.46 -2.75
CA PHE A 76 -7.59 3.94 -3.95
C PHE A 76 -7.63 4.94 -5.11
N CYS A 77 -6.80 4.76 -6.13
CA CYS A 77 -6.89 5.56 -7.36
C CYS A 77 -7.99 5.03 -8.30
N ASP A 78 -8.95 5.88 -8.67
CA ASP A 78 -9.91 5.55 -9.74
C ASP A 78 -9.22 5.53 -11.12
N VAL A 79 -8.40 6.53 -11.41
CA VAL A 79 -7.74 6.61 -12.72
C VAL A 79 -6.51 5.73 -12.76
N THR A 80 -6.49 4.78 -13.70
CA THR A 80 -5.35 3.90 -13.97
C THR A 80 -4.98 3.91 -15.46
N SER A 81 -3.89 3.26 -15.85
CA SER A 81 -3.45 3.20 -17.25
C SER A 81 -2.72 1.89 -17.57
N ALA A 82 -2.69 1.51 -18.84
CA ALA A 82 -1.92 0.35 -19.32
C ALA A 82 -0.39 0.50 -19.11
N THR A 83 0.09 1.72 -18.88
CA THR A 83 1.49 2.02 -18.60
C THR A 83 1.84 2.01 -17.11
N ASN A 84 0.86 1.83 -16.21
CA ASN A 84 1.11 1.74 -14.78
C ASN A 84 1.76 0.39 -14.42
N GLU A 85 2.63 0.40 -13.42
CA GLU A 85 3.18 -0.82 -12.83
C GLU A 85 2.10 -1.73 -12.25
N ARG A 86 1.10 -1.13 -11.63
CA ARG A 86 0.01 -1.79 -10.89
C ARG A 86 -1.32 -1.15 -11.31
N THR A 87 -2.35 -1.97 -11.42
CA THR A 87 -3.67 -1.54 -11.91
C THR A 87 -4.48 -0.87 -10.80
N LEU A 88 -4.58 -1.51 -9.65
CA LEU A 88 -5.11 -0.95 -8.41
C LEU A 88 -3.97 -0.30 -7.64
N VAL A 89 -4.23 0.87 -7.07
CA VAL A 89 -3.30 1.56 -6.16
C VAL A 89 -4.09 1.93 -4.91
N PRO A 90 -4.14 1.04 -3.91
CA PRO A 90 -4.72 1.36 -2.63
C PRO A 90 -3.70 2.11 -1.75
N ALA A 91 -4.20 2.94 -0.85
CA ALA A 91 -3.37 3.69 0.08
C ALA A 91 -4.12 3.92 1.40
N ALA A 92 -3.40 3.87 2.51
CA ALA A 92 -3.81 4.57 3.72
C ALA A 92 -3.49 6.06 3.53
N ILE A 93 -4.44 6.93 3.79
CA ILE A 93 -4.24 8.38 3.85
C ILE A 93 -4.71 8.90 5.21
N PRO A 94 -4.19 10.04 5.69
CA PRO A 94 -4.67 10.65 6.93
C PRO A 94 -6.19 10.90 6.88
N ALA A 95 -6.82 11.22 8.01
CA ALA A 95 -8.23 11.57 8.14
C ALA A 95 -8.61 12.91 7.46
N TYR A 96 -8.16 13.11 6.22
CA TYR A 96 -8.34 14.29 5.40
C TYR A 96 -9.42 14.06 4.33
N GLY A 97 -9.74 15.12 3.59
CA GLY A 97 -10.64 15.03 2.45
C GLY A 97 -9.95 14.41 1.23
N SER A 98 -10.73 13.75 0.38
CA SER A 98 -10.26 13.27 -0.92
C SER A 98 -11.24 13.68 -2.02
N ASN A 99 -10.77 13.79 -3.26
CA ASN A 99 -11.66 14.06 -4.38
C ASN A 99 -12.30 12.77 -4.92
N HIS A 100 -13.25 12.89 -5.85
CA HIS A 100 -13.94 11.75 -6.45
C HIS A 100 -13.05 10.78 -7.26
N LYS A 101 -11.77 11.13 -7.52
CA LYS A 101 -10.77 10.26 -8.15
C LYS A 101 -9.89 9.51 -7.17
N VAL A 102 -10.08 9.75 -5.87
CA VAL A 102 -9.51 9.00 -4.76
C VAL A 102 -10.67 8.47 -3.92
N PRO A 103 -11.41 7.45 -4.41
CA PRO A 103 -12.57 6.95 -3.71
C PRO A 103 -12.14 6.27 -2.40
N LEU A 104 -13.04 6.27 -1.41
CA LEU A 104 -12.78 5.79 -0.06
C LEU A 104 -13.51 4.47 0.21
N ILE A 105 -12.85 3.58 0.95
CA ILE A 105 -13.39 2.31 1.41
C ILE A 105 -13.62 2.44 2.90
N ARG A 106 -14.90 2.50 3.30
CA ARG A 106 -15.26 2.49 4.73
C ARG A 106 -15.14 1.08 5.27
N VAL A 107 -14.44 0.93 6.40
CA VAL A 107 -14.23 -0.35 7.05
C VAL A 107 -14.67 -0.22 8.50
N THR A 108 -15.78 -0.87 8.83
CA THR A 108 -16.36 -0.89 10.19
C THR A 108 -15.67 -1.88 11.13
N ALA A 109 -14.75 -2.68 10.61
CA ALA A 109 -13.92 -3.60 11.39
C ALA A 109 -12.78 -2.85 12.12
N PRO A 110 -12.12 -3.47 13.12
CA PRO A 110 -10.96 -2.89 13.80
C PRO A 110 -9.84 -2.46 12.85
N ASN A 111 -8.97 -1.56 13.30
CA ASN A 111 -7.93 -0.96 12.45
C ASN A 111 -6.90 -1.97 11.93
N LEU A 112 -6.60 -3.04 12.68
CA LEU A 112 -5.74 -4.12 12.19
C LEU A 112 -6.38 -4.84 10.99
N ASP A 113 -7.68 -5.09 11.00
CA ASP A 113 -8.40 -5.67 9.85
C ASP A 113 -8.37 -4.73 8.64
N ARG A 114 -8.49 -3.41 8.87
CA ARG A 114 -8.38 -2.39 7.81
C ARG A 114 -6.98 -2.36 7.19
N LEU A 115 -5.92 -2.48 8.00
CA LEU A 115 -4.53 -2.59 7.56
C LEU A 115 -4.25 -3.90 6.82
N ALA A 116 -4.80 -5.02 7.30
CA ALA A 116 -4.71 -6.31 6.62
C ALA A 116 -5.45 -6.27 5.27
N LEU A 117 -6.58 -5.58 5.18
CA LEU A 117 -7.26 -5.36 3.89
C LEU A 117 -6.41 -4.51 2.94
N LEU A 118 -5.79 -3.42 3.41
CA LEU A 118 -4.83 -2.63 2.62
C LEU A 118 -3.70 -3.52 2.10
N ALA A 119 -3.14 -4.39 2.95
CA ALA A 119 -2.10 -5.33 2.60
C ALA A 119 -2.52 -6.28 1.47
N VAL A 120 -3.67 -6.93 1.62
CA VAL A 120 -4.22 -7.84 0.61
C VAL A 120 -4.47 -7.11 -0.71
N MET A 121 -5.13 -5.95 -0.67
CA MET A 121 -5.44 -5.14 -1.87
C MET A 121 -4.17 -4.64 -2.58
N SER A 122 -3.08 -4.44 -1.84
CA SER A 122 -1.79 -4.00 -2.37
C SER A 122 -0.98 -5.13 -3.02
N SER A 123 -1.40 -6.38 -2.86
CA SER A 123 -0.64 -7.54 -3.34
C SER A 123 -0.71 -7.73 -4.85
N ILE A 124 0.36 -8.29 -5.43
CA ILE A 124 0.42 -8.66 -6.85
C ILE A 124 -0.65 -9.69 -7.19
N ALA A 125 -0.91 -10.66 -6.30
CA ALA A 125 -1.98 -11.63 -6.46
C ALA A 125 -3.35 -10.94 -6.62
N PHE A 126 -3.67 -9.95 -5.78
CA PHE A 126 -4.90 -9.17 -5.90
C PHE A 126 -4.94 -8.34 -7.19
N ASP A 127 -3.85 -7.67 -7.54
CA ASP A 127 -3.78 -6.85 -8.76
C ASP A 127 -3.90 -7.69 -10.03
N TYR A 128 -3.40 -8.93 -10.02
CA TYR A 128 -3.62 -9.87 -11.10
C TYR A 128 -5.12 -10.14 -11.32
N LEU A 129 -5.89 -10.39 -10.25
CA LEU A 129 -7.35 -10.56 -10.34
C LEU A 129 -8.06 -9.29 -10.85
N VAL A 130 -7.61 -8.11 -10.41
CA VAL A 130 -8.13 -6.82 -10.91
C VAL A 130 -7.89 -6.68 -12.42
N ARG A 131 -6.67 -7.00 -12.89
CA ARG A 131 -6.29 -6.93 -14.32
C ARG A 131 -7.16 -7.82 -15.21
N GLN A 132 -7.58 -8.98 -14.71
CA GLN A 132 -8.49 -9.86 -15.47
C GLN A 132 -9.89 -9.27 -15.67
N LYS A 133 -10.31 -8.36 -14.79
CA LYS A 133 -11.67 -7.79 -14.79
C LYS A 133 -11.75 -6.38 -15.36
N LEU A 134 -10.70 -5.58 -15.20
CA LEU A 134 -10.70 -4.19 -15.62
C LEU A 134 -10.37 -4.05 -17.12
N GLY A 135 -11.38 -3.71 -17.93
CA GLY A 135 -11.21 -3.45 -19.36
C GLY A 135 -10.90 -2.00 -19.74
N GLY A 136 -10.82 -1.09 -18.77
CA GLY A 136 -10.66 0.35 -19.00
C GLY A 136 -9.73 1.03 -18.00
N THR A 137 -9.77 2.36 -17.95
CA THR A 137 -8.88 3.19 -17.12
C THR A 137 -9.55 3.71 -15.84
N SER A 138 -10.77 3.26 -15.54
CA SER A 138 -11.54 3.71 -14.37
C SER A 138 -11.80 2.52 -13.45
N MET A 139 -10.98 2.42 -12.42
CA MET A 139 -11.14 1.49 -11.32
C MET A 139 -12.23 2.05 -10.40
N THR A 140 -13.47 1.60 -10.60
CA THR A 140 -14.63 2.06 -9.82
C THR A 140 -14.97 1.08 -8.69
N TYR A 141 -15.86 1.51 -7.78
CA TYR A 141 -16.44 0.61 -6.77
C TYR A 141 -17.09 -0.64 -7.36
N PHE A 142 -17.64 -0.55 -8.58
CA PHE A 142 -18.27 -1.68 -9.26
C PHE A 142 -17.26 -2.80 -9.52
N TYR A 143 -16.07 -2.48 -10.02
CA TYR A 143 -15.01 -3.46 -10.21
C TYR A 143 -14.48 -3.97 -8.87
N LEU A 144 -14.22 -3.05 -7.93
CA LEU A 144 -13.63 -3.41 -6.64
C LEU A 144 -14.50 -4.41 -5.86
N ARG A 145 -15.83 -4.24 -5.87
CA ARG A 145 -16.78 -5.14 -5.20
C ARG A 145 -16.85 -6.55 -5.78
N GLN A 146 -16.26 -6.78 -6.96
CA GLN A 146 -16.26 -8.08 -7.63
C GLN A 146 -14.95 -8.87 -7.45
N ILE A 147 -13.94 -8.29 -6.79
CA ILE A 147 -12.66 -8.94 -6.62
C ILE A 147 -12.72 -9.92 -5.44
N PRO A 148 -12.38 -11.20 -5.65
CA PRO A 148 -12.30 -12.17 -4.55
C PRO A 148 -11.35 -11.68 -3.46
N THR A 149 -11.91 -11.43 -2.27
CA THR A 149 -11.19 -10.92 -1.11
C THR A 149 -11.37 -11.92 0.04
N PRO A 150 -10.29 -12.36 0.71
CA PRO A 150 -10.37 -13.20 1.90
C PRO A 150 -11.33 -12.58 2.93
N SER A 151 -12.16 -13.41 3.55
CA SER A 151 -13.10 -12.92 4.56
C SER A 151 -12.36 -12.51 5.84
N PRO A 152 -12.91 -11.58 6.65
CA PRO A 152 -12.33 -11.24 7.93
C PRO A 152 -12.13 -12.48 8.82
N THR A 153 -13.10 -13.39 8.86
CA THR A 153 -13.00 -14.65 9.61
C THR A 153 -11.83 -15.52 9.16
N TYR A 154 -11.53 -15.57 7.86
CA TYR A 154 -10.38 -16.31 7.35
C TYR A 154 -9.07 -15.63 7.75
N LEU A 155 -9.00 -14.30 7.69
CA LEU A 155 -7.79 -13.56 8.08
C LEU A 155 -7.49 -13.65 9.59
N GLN A 156 -8.47 -13.99 10.42
CA GLN A 156 -8.23 -14.25 11.85
C GLN A 156 -7.59 -15.63 12.12
N GLN A 157 -7.49 -16.50 11.12
CA GLN A 157 -6.79 -17.78 11.26
C GLN A 157 -5.27 -17.57 11.32
N THR A 158 -4.59 -18.50 11.97
CA THR A 158 -3.13 -18.55 12.09
C THR A 158 -2.45 -18.63 10.72
N CYS A 159 -1.37 -17.86 10.52
CA CYS A 159 -0.53 -17.97 9.34
C CYS A 159 0.15 -19.35 9.32
N PRO A 160 0.07 -20.11 8.21
CA PRO A 160 0.64 -21.46 8.17
C PRO A 160 2.18 -21.46 8.25
N PHE A 161 2.85 -20.39 7.80
CA PHE A 161 4.30 -20.23 7.87
C PHE A 161 4.80 -19.56 9.17
N LYS A 162 3.92 -18.92 9.95
CA LYS A 162 4.27 -18.23 11.22
C LYS A 162 3.18 -18.48 12.26
N GLN A 163 3.26 -19.64 12.91
CA GLN A 163 2.18 -20.18 13.76
C GLN A 163 1.85 -19.34 15.01
N THR A 164 2.65 -18.32 15.32
CA THR A 164 2.45 -17.40 16.44
C THR A 164 1.55 -16.20 16.11
N SER A 165 1.14 -16.03 14.84
CA SER A 165 0.41 -14.84 14.39
C SER A 165 -0.75 -15.22 13.46
N SER A 166 -1.87 -14.51 13.54
CA SER A 166 -2.92 -14.59 12.52
C SER A 166 -2.51 -13.87 11.24
N TRP A 167 -3.21 -14.12 10.12
CA TRP A 167 -2.99 -13.36 8.89
C TRP A 167 -3.20 -11.86 9.11
N THR A 168 -4.26 -11.48 9.82
CA THR A 168 -4.54 -10.09 10.17
C THR A 168 -3.35 -9.46 10.89
N ALA A 169 -2.86 -10.09 11.97
CA ALA A 169 -1.76 -9.54 12.76
C ALA A 169 -0.47 -9.41 11.94
N TRP A 170 -0.12 -10.44 11.19
CA TRP A 170 1.12 -10.46 10.40
C TRP A 170 1.11 -9.46 9.25
N LEU A 171 0.01 -9.38 8.49
CA LEU A 171 -0.15 -8.43 7.40
C LEU A 171 -0.25 -6.99 7.89
N ALA A 172 -0.96 -6.76 9.00
CA ALA A 172 -1.11 -5.44 9.59
C ALA A 172 0.22 -4.89 10.10
N ALA A 173 1.04 -5.70 10.79
CA ALA A 173 2.36 -5.28 11.27
C ALA A 173 3.26 -4.76 10.12
N LYS A 174 3.32 -5.52 9.01
CA LYS A 174 4.08 -5.10 7.83
C LYS A 174 3.48 -3.89 7.11
N ALA A 175 2.14 -3.78 7.06
CA ALA A 175 1.48 -2.59 6.53
C ALA A 175 1.78 -1.35 7.39
N ILE A 176 1.79 -1.47 8.72
CA ILE A 176 2.16 -0.38 9.64
C ILE A 176 3.58 0.08 9.36
N TYR A 177 4.54 -0.85 9.26
CA TYR A 177 5.93 -0.53 8.89
C TYR A 177 6.02 0.28 7.58
N LEU A 178 5.24 -0.11 6.57
CA LEU A 178 5.25 0.56 5.28
C LEU A 178 4.50 1.90 5.27
N VAL A 179 3.46 2.08 6.08
CA VAL A 179 2.61 3.28 6.06
C VAL A 179 3.10 4.34 7.04
N SER A 180 3.46 3.96 8.27
CA SER A 180 3.81 4.86 9.37
C SER A 180 5.19 5.47 9.17
N THR A 181 5.32 6.39 8.21
CA THR A 181 6.60 7.02 7.83
C THR A 181 6.62 8.54 8.05
N SER A 182 5.48 9.15 8.40
CA SER A 182 5.35 10.57 8.72
C SER A 182 4.42 10.80 9.90
N GLU A 183 4.56 11.96 10.54
CA GLU A 183 3.86 12.29 11.78
C GLU A 183 2.34 12.25 11.62
N ASP A 184 1.81 12.79 10.51
CA ASP A 184 0.37 12.87 10.24
C ASP A 184 -0.32 11.49 10.21
N ILE A 185 0.17 10.57 9.38
CA ILE A 185 -0.42 9.24 9.28
C ILE A 185 -0.13 8.39 10.52
N ARG A 186 1.01 8.58 11.19
CA ARG A 186 1.34 7.86 12.42
C ARG A 186 0.36 8.21 13.54
N ASP A 187 0.11 9.51 13.74
CA ASP A 187 -0.81 9.98 14.78
C ASP A 187 -2.21 9.40 14.56
N ASP A 188 -2.68 9.41 13.31
CA ASP A 188 -3.94 8.82 12.88
C ASP A 188 -3.99 7.28 13.04
N LEU A 189 -2.90 6.57 12.77
CA LEU A 189 -2.80 5.12 13.04
C LEU A 189 -2.86 4.82 14.54
N ALA A 190 -2.16 5.61 15.36
CA ALA A 190 -2.11 5.48 16.81
C ALA A 190 -3.47 5.77 17.46
N GLU A 191 -4.19 6.80 17.00
CA GLU A 191 -5.59 7.05 17.40
C GLU A 191 -6.49 5.87 17.07
N GLY A 192 -6.19 5.16 15.98
CA GLY A 192 -6.82 3.89 15.63
C GLY A 192 -6.41 2.69 16.50
N GLY A 193 -5.55 2.84 17.50
CA GLY A 193 -5.07 1.72 18.31
C GLY A 193 -4.09 0.80 17.57
N ALA A 194 -3.52 1.26 16.46
CA ALA A 194 -2.33 0.65 15.88
C ALA A 194 -1.11 1.41 16.43
N ASP A 195 -0.58 0.95 17.57
CA ASP A 195 0.63 1.54 18.15
C ASP A 195 1.76 1.43 17.13
N ALA A 196 2.27 2.58 16.71
CA ALA A 196 3.16 2.67 15.57
C ALA A 196 4.25 3.71 15.83
N ASP A 197 5.49 3.27 15.77
CA ASP A 197 6.63 4.17 15.61
C ASP A 197 6.61 4.82 14.23
N ILE A 198 7.36 5.91 14.09
CA ILE A 198 7.67 6.46 12.77
C ILE A 198 8.86 5.69 12.19
N PHE A 199 8.60 4.88 11.17
CA PHE A 199 9.63 4.12 10.47
C PHE A 199 10.29 4.97 9.40
N ARG A 200 11.63 4.89 9.35
CA ARG A 200 12.43 5.59 8.34
C ARG A 200 12.04 5.13 6.94
N TRP A 201 11.92 6.08 6.02
CA TRP A 201 11.78 5.77 4.60
C TRP A 201 13.09 5.20 4.04
N ASP A 202 13.18 3.86 3.96
CA ASP A 202 14.27 3.14 3.30
C ASP A 202 13.73 2.31 2.11
N PRO A 203 14.03 2.69 0.86
CA PRO A 203 13.61 1.95 -0.32
C PRO A 203 14.00 0.47 -0.32
N LYS A 204 15.16 0.11 0.23
CA LYS A 204 15.65 -1.27 0.26
C LYS A 204 14.84 -2.12 1.24
N ALA A 205 14.71 -1.68 2.49
CA ALA A 205 13.89 -2.36 3.48
C ALA A 205 12.41 -2.45 3.06
N ARG A 206 11.84 -1.36 2.53
CA ARG A 206 10.47 -1.34 2.03
C ARG A 206 10.24 -2.35 0.90
N ARG A 207 11.21 -2.54 0.00
CA ARG A 207 11.13 -3.55 -1.07
C ARG A 207 11.12 -4.97 -0.50
N ALA A 208 11.95 -5.24 0.51
CA ALA A 208 11.97 -6.53 1.20
C ALA A 208 10.62 -6.84 1.86
N VAL A 209 10.10 -5.92 2.67
CA VAL A 209 8.81 -6.09 3.36
C VAL A 209 7.66 -6.28 2.37
N ARG A 210 7.65 -5.52 1.26
CA ARG A 210 6.64 -5.71 0.19
C ARG A 210 6.75 -7.07 -0.48
N ALA A 211 7.96 -7.56 -0.76
CA ALA A 211 8.16 -8.89 -1.33
C ALA A 211 7.64 -9.99 -0.39
N GLU A 212 7.82 -9.83 0.93
CA GLU A 212 7.24 -10.75 1.90
C GLU A 212 5.72 -10.73 1.90
N MET A 213 5.11 -9.53 1.88
CA MET A 213 3.65 -9.40 1.85
C MET A 213 3.07 -9.98 0.56
N ASP A 214 3.72 -9.78 -0.59
CA ASP A 214 3.31 -10.35 -1.87
C ASP A 214 3.39 -11.88 -1.85
N ALA A 215 4.51 -12.46 -1.37
CA ALA A 215 4.68 -13.90 -1.22
C ALA A 215 3.64 -14.52 -0.27
N ALA A 216 3.41 -13.88 0.88
CA ALA A 216 2.39 -14.29 1.83
C ALA A 216 0.98 -14.25 1.21
N CYS A 217 0.67 -13.24 0.41
CA CYS A 217 -0.61 -13.16 -0.30
C CYS A 217 -0.75 -14.25 -1.37
N PHE A 218 0.32 -14.66 -2.07
CA PHE A 218 0.26 -15.81 -2.96
C PHE A 218 -0.11 -17.11 -2.22
N HIS A 219 0.49 -17.35 -1.04
CA HIS A 219 0.09 -18.45 -0.15
C HIS A 219 -1.36 -18.32 0.34
N LEU A 220 -1.78 -17.12 0.72
CA LEU A 220 -3.14 -16.81 1.17
C LEU A 220 -4.20 -17.12 0.09
N TYR A 221 -3.87 -16.86 -1.18
CA TYR A 221 -4.72 -17.17 -2.32
C TYR A 221 -4.58 -18.61 -2.82
N GLY A 222 -3.70 -19.42 -2.22
CA GLY A 222 -3.47 -20.81 -2.63
C GLY A 222 -2.87 -20.93 -4.03
N VAL A 223 -2.04 -19.97 -4.44
CA VAL A 223 -1.38 -19.99 -5.75
C VAL A 223 -0.12 -20.84 -5.66
N ASP A 224 -0.03 -21.85 -6.53
CA ASP A 224 1.12 -22.74 -6.59
C ASP A 224 2.37 -22.02 -7.12
N ARG A 225 3.54 -22.52 -6.74
CA ARG A 225 4.83 -21.88 -7.00
C ARG A 225 5.10 -21.55 -8.49
N ASP A 226 4.70 -22.43 -9.40
CA ASP A 226 4.87 -22.21 -10.84
C ASP A 226 3.88 -21.18 -11.38
N ASP A 227 2.68 -21.10 -10.81
CA ASP A 227 1.69 -20.08 -11.15
C ASP A 227 2.07 -18.70 -10.60
N VAL A 228 2.75 -18.64 -9.44
CA VAL A 228 3.34 -17.38 -8.95
C VAL A 228 4.33 -16.84 -9.98
N ASP A 229 5.19 -17.70 -10.51
CA ASP A 229 6.16 -17.33 -11.54
C ASP A 229 5.45 -16.78 -12.79
N TYR A 230 4.47 -17.53 -13.31
CA TYR A 230 3.66 -17.10 -14.44
C TYR A 230 2.97 -15.75 -14.19
N ILE A 231 2.33 -15.56 -13.03
CA ILE A 231 1.66 -14.31 -12.68
C ILE A 231 2.65 -13.15 -12.69
N MET A 232 3.84 -13.31 -12.12
CA MET A 232 4.87 -12.26 -12.13
C MET A 232 5.25 -11.81 -13.56
N GLU A 233 5.29 -12.74 -14.51
CA GLU A 233 5.56 -12.43 -15.93
C GLU A 233 4.44 -11.60 -16.59
N THR A 234 3.23 -11.57 -16.03
CA THR A 234 2.14 -10.71 -16.53
C THR A 234 2.24 -9.23 -16.13
N PHE A 235 3.31 -8.84 -15.41
CA PHE A 235 3.60 -7.47 -14.98
C PHE A 235 4.79 -6.85 -15.75
N PRO A 236 4.66 -6.58 -17.06
CA PRO A 236 5.78 -6.20 -17.92
C PRO A 236 6.37 -4.82 -17.59
N ILE A 237 5.60 -3.93 -16.95
CA ILE A 237 6.10 -2.61 -16.53
C ILE A 237 6.99 -2.75 -15.28
N VAL A 238 6.58 -3.57 -14.31
CA VAL A 238 7.40 -3.87 -13.12
C VAL A 238 8.71 -4.52 -13.57
N LYS A 239 8.63 -5.53 -14.44
CA LYS A 239 9.81 -6.20 -15.03
C LYS A 239 10.75 -5.23 -15.72
N ARG A 240 10.24 -4.35 -16.59
CA ARG A 240 11.06 -3.37 -17.31
C ARG A 240 11.77 -2.39 -16.37
N LYS A 241 11.07 -1.90 -15.34
CA LYS A 241 11.66 -0.98 -14.37
C LYS A 241 12.73 -1.67 -13.52
N ASP A 242 12.45 -2.87 -13.03
CA ASP A 242 13.44 -3.65 -12.27
C ASP A 242 14.69 -3.98 -13.10
N VAL A 243 14.53 -4.41 -14.36
CA VAL A 243 15.69 -4.71 -15.22
C VAL A 243 16.50 -3.45 -15.52
N ALA A 244 15.85 -2.30 -15.72
CA ALA A 244 16.55 -1.04 -15.95
C ALA A 244 17.34 -0.57 -14.71
N GLU A 245 16.81 -0.81 -13.51
CA GLU A 245 17.42 -0.35 -12.24
C GLU A 245 18.44 -1.35 -11.67
N PHE A 246 18.16 -2.66 -11.75
CA PHE A 246 18.93 -3.72 -11.07
C PHE A 246 19.61 -4.72 -12.01
N GLY A 247 19.29 -4.70 -13.31
CA GLY A 247 19.77 -5.69 -14.28
C GLY A 247 19.07 -7.04 -14.22
N ASP A 248 18.17 -7.26 -13.25
CA ASP A 248 17.36 -8.47 -13.10
C ASP A 248 15.89 -8.14 -12.81
N PHE A 249 14.97 -9.10 -12.97
CA PHE A 249 13.59 -8.92 -12.51
C PHE A 249 13.53 -9.10 -10.99
N ARG A 250 14.08 -8.10 -10.28
CA ARG A 250 14.37 -8.14 -8.85
C ARG A 250 13.16 -8.47 -7.98
N THR A 251 12.03 -7.82 -8.23
CA THR A 251 10.78 -8.03 -7.49
C THR A 251 10.33 -9.48 -7.59
N ARG A 252 10.32 -10.06 -8.79
CA ARG A 252 10.00 -11.49 -9.00
C ARG A 252 10.96 -12.37 -8.22
N ARG A 253 12.28 -12.17 -8.36
CA ARG A 253 13.28 -12.98 -7.65
C ARG A 253 13.06 -12.96 -6.14
N MET A 254 12.87 -11.78 -5.56
CA MET A 254 12.67 -11.63 -4.11
C MET A 254 11.36 -12.27 -3.63
N ILE A 255 10.27 -12.12 -4.38
CA ILE A 255 8.99 -12.75 -4.05
C ILE A 255 9.11 -14.28 -4.09
N LEU A 256 9.75 -14.84 -5.12
CA LEU A 256 9.94 -16.27 -5.24
C LEU A 256 10.83 -16.82 -4.12
N GLU A 257 11.90 -16.11 -3.76
CA GLU A 257 12.79 -16.49 -2.65
C GLU A 257 12.05 -16.53 -1.31
N VAL A 258 11.22 -15.52 -1.02
CA VAL A 258 10.38 -15.52 0.19
C VAL A 258 9.29 -16.59 0.13
N TYR A 259 8.64 -16.76 -1.03
CA TYR A 259 7.61 -17.78 -1.21
C TYR A 259 8.19 -19.16 -0.90
N ASP A 260 9.38 -19.47 -1.41
CA ASP A 260 10.07 -20.74 -1.21
C ASP A 260 10.44 -20.93 0.27
N ALA A 261 10.91 -19.87 0.95
CA ALA A 261 11.19 -19.89 2.39
C ALA A 261 9.92 -20.11 3.24
N MET A 262 8.79 -19.49 2.88
CA MET A 262 7.50 -19.71 3.54
C MET A 262 6.98 -21.12 3.30
N ALA A 263 7.11 -21.65 2.08
CA ALA A 263 6.73 -23.01 1.75
C ALA A 263 7.56 -24.03 2.55
N ASP A 264 8.86 -23.75 2.74
CA ASP A 264 9.75 -24.57 3.57
C ASP A 264 9.34 -24.56 5.06
N ALA A 265 9.00 -23.38 5.59
CA ALA A 265 8.48 -23.22 6.94
C ALA A 265 7.18 -24.02 7.16
N ILE A 266 6.26 -23.96 6.20
CA ILE A 266 5.01 -24.73 6.24
C ILE A 266 5.30 -26.24 6.23
N ARG A 267 6.21 -26.69 5.37
CA ARG A 267 6.56 -28.10 5.19
C ARG A 267 7.28 -28.70 6.39
N THR A 268 8.18 -27.93 7.01
CA THR A 268 9.04 -28.40 8.11
C THR A 268 8.43 -28.13 9.49
N GLY A 269 7.47 -27.20 9.58
CA GLY A 269 6.94 -26.71 10.84
C GLY A 269 7.88 -25.75 11.59
N ILE A 270 9.05 -25.44 11.04
CA ILE A 270 9.96 -24.42 11.58
C ILE A 270 9.41 -23.05 11.20
N PRO A 271 9.16 -22.13 12.16
CA PRO A 271 8.60 -20.82 11.83
C PRO A 271 9.45 -20.05 10.82
N TYR A 272 8.78 -19.42 9.85
CA TYR A 272 9.42 -18.57 8.85
C TYR A 272 10.22 -17.45 9.50
N SER A 273 11.41 -17.24 8.94
CA SER A 273 12.30 -16.11 9.16
C SER A 273 12.65 -15.52 7.81
N SER A 274 12.67 -14.19 7.72
CA SER A 274 12.87 -13.53 6.44
C SER A 274 14.29 -13.75 5.93
N PRO A 275 14.46 -14.11 4.64
CA PRO A 275 15.78 -14.25 4.04
C PRO A 275 16.54 -12.92 3.95
N PHE A 276 15.85 -11.79 4.21
CA PHE A 276 16.41 -10.45 4.12
C PHE A 276 16.83 -9.88 5.48
N ASP A 277 16.47 -10.53 6.59
CA ASP A 277 16.78 -10.04 7.95
C ASP A 277 18.25 -10.30 8.32
N ALA A 278 18.84 -11.37 7.76
CA ALA A 278 20.23 -11.76 7.99
C ALA A 278 21.28 -10.79 7.38
N ALA A 279 20.84 -9.77 6.63
CA ALA A 279 21.69 -8.68 6.14
C ALA A 279 21.74 -7.46 7.09
N GLY A 280 21.18 -7.57 8.30
CA GLY A 280 21.51 -6.70 9.43
C GLY A 280 20.62 -5.48 9.68
N GLU A 281 19.46 -5.29 9.04
CA GLU A 281 18.76 -3.98 9.16
C GLU A 281 17.22 -3.95 9.23
N VAL A 282 16.47 -5.05 9.28
CA VAL A 282 15.00 -4.94 9.42
C VAL A 282 14.43 -6.09 10.23
N SER A 283 14.02 -5.83 11.48
CA SER A 283 13.04 -6.67 12.17
C SER A 283 11.74 -5.89 12.20
N ALA A 284 10.76 -6.34 11.42
CA ALA A 284 9.37 -5.89 11.54
C ALA A 284 8.55 -6.82 12.46
N ASP A 285 9.24 -7.71 13.19
CA ASP A 285 8.66 -8.73 14.09
C ASP A 285 8.53 -8.22 15.54
N ALA A 286 8.43 -6.89 15.74
CA ALA A 286 8.14 -6.29 17.06
C ALA A 286 6.63 -6.02 17.22
#